data_AF-A0A0L7MGY2-F1
#
_entry.id   AF-A0A0L7MGY2-F1
#
_cell.length_a   1.000
_cell.length_b   1.000
_cell.length_c   1.000
_cell.angle_alpha   90.00
_cell.angle_beta   90.00
_cell.angle_gamma   90.00
#
_symmetry.space_group_name_H-M   'P 1'
#
loop_
_entity.id
_entity.type
_entity.pdbx_description
1 polymer ?
#
loop_
_entity_poly.entity_id
_entity_poly.type
_entity_poly.pdbx_seq_one_letter_code
_entity_poly.pdbx_strand_id
1 'polypeptide(L)' 'MTAPAPRLQSTNIRTRVVNGKPLIGVKHTAKTSSGLPVSTAWIDMSPEEVEGLIKSLQEALDELGKK' A
#
# COMPACT_ATOMS: atom_id res chain seq x y z
N MET A 1 -5.84 -25.49 -10.71
CA MET A 1 -4.51 -24.95 -10.34
C MET A 1 -4.71 -23.51 -9.92
N THR A 2 -4.42 -23.16 -8.66
CA THR A 2 -4.48 -21.77 -8.18
C THR A 2 -3.25 -21.03 -8.70
N ALA A 3 -3.44 -19.96 -9.47
CA ALA A 3 -2.32 -19.12 -9.87
C ALA A 3 -1.69 -18.50 -8.60
N PRO A 4 -0.35 -18.43 -8.50
CA PRO A 4 0.31 -17.83 -7.34
C PRO A 4 -0.09 -16.36 -7.22
N ALA A 5 -0.32 -15.91 -5.98
CA ALA A 5 -0.69 -14.53 -5.72
C ALA A 5 0.38 -13.56 -6.27
N PRO A 6 -0.03 -12.43 -6.87
CA PRO A 6 0.92 -11.41 -7.34
C PRO A 6 1.84 -10.97 -6.21
N ARG A 7 3.15 -10.86 -6.48
CA ARG A 7 4.12 -10.38 -5.50
C ARG A 7 4.28 -8.89 -5.63
N LEU A 8 4.19 -8.17 -4.50
CA LEU A 8 4.50 -6.75 -4.45
C LEU A 8 5.94 -6.52 -4.95
N GLN A 9 6.12 -5.50 -5.79
CA GLN A 9 7.42 -5.07 -6.31
C GLN A 9 7.82 -3.74 -5.68
N SER A 10 6.89 -2.79 -5.65
CA SER A 10 7.12 -1.48 -5.03
C SER A 10 5.83 -0.87 -4.51
N THR A 11 5.96 -0.06 -3.47
CA THR A 11 4.94 0.86 -3.01
C THR A 11 5.45 2.27 -3.25
N ASN A 12 4.66 3.07 -3.96
CA ASN A 12 4.99 4.45 -4.28
C ASN A 12 4.14 5.36 -3.39
N ILE A 13 4.77 6.39 -2.84
CA ILE A 13 4.13 7.38 -1.97
C ILE A 13 4.25 8.74 -2.63
N ARG A 14 3.19 9.55 -2.55
CA ARG A 14 3.19 10.96 -2.96
C ARG A 14 2.41 11.81 -1.96
N THR A 15 2.70 13.10 -1.95
CA THR A 15 1.85 14.09 -1.27
C THR A 15 1.15 14.94 -2.32
N ARG A 16 -0.13 15.26 -2.11
CA ARG A 16 -0.91 16.15 -2.96
C ARG A 16 -1.77 17.06 -2.09
N VAL A 17 -2.00 18.30 -2.54
CA VAL A 17 -3.01 19.17 -1.93
C VAL A 17 -4.27 19.12 -2.79
N VAL A 18 -5.41 18.77 -2.19
CA VAL A 18 -6.73 18.78 -2.85
C VAL A 18 -7.68 19.61 -1.99
N ASN A 19 -8.28 20.65 -2.58
CA ASN A 19 -9.16 21.58 -1.88
C ASN A 19 -8.53 22.17 -0.59
N GLY A 20 -7.25 22.52 -0.66
CA GLY A 20 -6.49 23.08 0.48
C GLY A 20 -6.12 22.06 1.56
N LYS A 21 -6.50 20.79 1.43
CA LYS A 21 -6.17 19.73 2.38
C LYS A 21 -5.02 18.86 1.84
N PRO A 22 -3.96 18.61 2.64
CA PRO A 22 -2.92 17.67 2.26
C PRO A 22 -3.47 16.24 2.31
N LEU A 23 -3.16 15.46 1.27
CA LEU A 23 -3.44 14.04 1.16
C LEU A 23 -2.15 13.29 0.81
N ILE A 24 -2.06 12.06 1.28
CA ILE A 24 -0.97 11.13 1.04
C ILE A 24 -1.49 10.03 0.11
N GLY A 25 -0.97 10.01 -1.12
CA GLY A 25 -1.31 9.00 -2.11
C GLY A 25 -0.40 7.78 -2.00
N VAL A 26 -0.99 6.58 -2.03
CA VAL A 26 -0.29 5.31 -2.09
C VAL A 26 -0.65 4.55 -3.36
N LYS A 27 0.35 3.96 -4.01
CA LYS A 27 0.17 3.10 -5.19
C LYS A 27 1.07 1.87 -5.10
N HIS A 28 0.47 0.69 -5.23
CA HIS A 28 1.21 -0.57 -5.26
C HIS A 28 1.46 -1.00 -6.69
N THR A 29 2.66 -1.51 -6.94
CA THR A 29 3.01 -2.22 -8.17
C THR A 29 3.33 -3.66 -7.79
N ALA A 30 2.65 -4.61 -8.40
CA ALA A 30 2.89 -6.04 -8.21
C ALA A 30 3.28 -6.71 -9.54
N LYS A 31 4.03 -7.80 -9.47
CA LYS A 31 4.37 -8.64 -10.61
C LYS A 31 3.39 -9.81 -10.66
N THR A 32 2.72 -10.00 -11.80
CA THR A 32 1.83 -11.14 -12.02
C THR A 32 2.63 -12.42 -12.27
N SER A 33 1.95 -13.55 -12.30
CA SER A 33 2.53 -14.85 -12.68
C SER A 33 3.10 -14.87 -14.10
N SER A 34 2.60 -14.04 -15.01
CA SER A 34 3.14 -13.86 -16.37
C SER A 34 4.36 -12.93 -16.41
N GLY A 35 4.79 -12.39 -15.27
CA GLY A 35 5.94 -11.50 -15.16
C GLY A 35 5.66 -10.05 -15.55
N LEU A 36 4.42 -9.72 -15.88
CA LEU A 36 4.01 -8.35 -16.22
C LEU A 36 3.74 -7.52 -14.96
N PRO A 37 4.18 -6.25 -14.89
CA PRO A 37 3.84 -5.37 -13.79
C PRO A 37 2.39 -4.90 -13.91
N VAL A 38 1.67 -4.91 -12.79
CA VAL A 38 0.35 -4.32 -12.63
C VAL A 38 0.42 -3.30 -11.50
N SER A 39 -0.08 -2.09 -11.74
CA SER A 39 -0.18 -1.04 -10.73
C SER A 39 -1.64 -0.85 -10.29
N THR A 40 -1.86 -0.62 -9.00
CA THR A 40 -3.16 -0.18 -8.50
C THR A 40 -3.45 1.27 -8.94
N ALA A 41 -4.70 1.69 -8.83
CA ALA A 41 -5.00 3.11 -8.78
C ALA A 41 -4.32 3.77 -7.56
N TRP A 42 -4.14 5.09 -7.62
CA TRP A 42 -3.75 5.85 -6.45
C TRP A 42 -4.89 5.85 -5.43
N ILE A 43 -4.56 5.53 -4.19
CA ILE A 43 -5.45 5.68 -3.04
C ILE A 43 -4.92 6.88 -2.27
N ASP A 44 -5.66 7.98 -2.28
CA ASP A 44 -5.31 9.19 -1.55
C ASP A 44 -5.98 9.13 -0.16
N MET A 45 -5.18 9.28 0.89
CA MET A 45 -5.59 9.23 2.30
C MET A 45 -5.27 10.54 3.00
N SER A 46 -6.07 10.90 4.00
CA SER A 46 -5.72 11.97 4.96
C SER A 46 -4.54 11.57 5.85
N PRO A 47 -3.83 12.53 6.47
CA PRO A 47 -2.76 12.22 7.42
C PRO A 47 -3.21 11.29 8.55
N GLU A 48 -4.41 11.51 9.08
CA GLU A 48 -4.98 10.72 10.18
C GLU A 48 -5.25 9.26 9.76
N GLU A 49 -5.76 9.05 8.54
CA GLU A 49 -5.94 7.70 7.98
C GLU A 49 -4.59 6.98 7.79
N VAL A 50 -3.54 7.71 7.40
CA VAL A 50 -2.20 7.13 7.25
C VAL A 50 -1.60 6.76 8.60
N GLU A 51 -1.78 7.57 9.65
CA GLU A 51 -1.34 7.22 11.00
C GLU A 51 -2.05 5.95 11.50
N GLY A 52 -3.35 5.83 11.26
CA GLY A 52 -4.11 4.61 11.55
C GLY A 52 -3.57 3.39 10.80
N LEU A 53 -3.28 3.53 9.50
CA LEU A 53 -2.67 2.48 8.69
C LEU A 53 -1.31 2.05 9.23
N ILE A 54 -0.43 3.00 9.57
CA ILE A 54 0.90 2.71 10.13
C ILE A 54 0.76 1.89 11.41
N LYS A 55 -0.15 2.28 12.31
CA LYS A 55 -0.41 1.55 13.54
C LYS A 55 -0.87 0.12 13.29
N SER A 56 -1.85 -0.07 12.41
CA SER A 56 -2.33 -1.43 12.08
C SER A 56 -1.24 -2.29 11.43
N LEU A 57 -0.36 -1.71 10.62
CA LEU A 57 0.79 -2.42 10.05
C LEU A 57 1.80 -2.82 11.13
N GLN A 58 2.10 -1.94 12.08
CA GLN A 58 2.98 -2.25 13.22
C GLN A 58 2.40 -3.38 14.07
N GLU A 59 1.10 -3.32 14.40
CA GLU A 59 0.41 -4.37 15.15
C GLU A 59 0.48 -5.73 14.43
N ALA A 60 0.23 -5.76 13.11
CA ALA A 60 0.34 -6.98 12.31
C ALA A 60 1.76 -7.56 12.28
N LEU A 61 2.80 -6.70 12.23
CA LEU A 61 4.19 -7.13 12.28
C LEU A 61 4.55 -7.70 13.66
N ASP A 62 4.09 -7.05 14.74
CA ASP A 62 4.29 -7.53 16.11
C ASP A 62 3.63 -8.89 16.33
N GLU A 63 2.43 -9.12 15.77
CA GLU A 63 1.76 -10.43 15.81
C GLU A 63 2.54 -11.52 15.08
N LEU A 64 3.14 -11.19 13.93
CA LEU A 64 3.98 -12.12 13.17
C LEU A 64 5.29 -12.46 13.90
N GLY A 65 5.89 -11.50 14.60
CA GLY A 65 7.13 -11.70 15.37
C GLY A 65 6.95 -12.42 16.70
N LYS A 66 5.72 -12.61 17.17
CA LYS A 66 5.37 -13.38 18.38
C LYS A 66 5.19 -14.88 18.12
N LYS A 67 5.28 -15.32 16.86
CA LYS A 67 5.37 -16.73 16.46
C LYS A 67 6.82 -17.17 16.34
#